data_AF-A0A3Q4GRJ3-F1
#
_entry.id   AF-A0A3Q4GRJ3-F1
#
_cell.length_a   1.000
_cell.length_b   1.000
_cell.length_c   1.000
_cell.angle_alpha   90.00
_cell.angle_beta   90.00
_cell.angle_gamma   90.00
#
_symmetry.space_group_name_H-M   'P 1'
#
loop_
_entity.id
_entity.type
_entity.pdbx_description
1 polymer ?
#
loop_
_entity_poly.entity_id
_entity_poly.type
_entity_poly.pdbx_seq_one_letter_code
_entity_poly.pdbx_strand_id
1 'polypeptide(L)'
;MSQAGRQMPMWFTCMRYYPPALEPILKQTAGKYCVGDEISMADICLVPQVYNAERFKVDVGKYPTIKRLNEALLEIEAFQVSHPSRQPDTPDDLRA
;
A
#
# COMPACT_ATOMS: atom_id res chain seq x y z
N MET A 1 -7.62 30.63 9.87
CA MET A 1 -8.32 29.77 10.84
C MET A 1 -7.56 28.45 10.92
N SER A 2 -6.80 28.27 12.00
CA SER A 2 -5.87 27.15 12.22
C SER A 2 -6.65 25.86 12.47
N GLN A 3 -6.40 24.81 11.69
CA GLN A 3 -6.90 23.45 11.96
C GLN A 3 -5.99 22.70 12.94
N ALA A 4 -5.59 23.34 14.04
CA ALA A 4 -4.96 22.66 15.16
C ALA A 4 -6.08 22.07 16.03
N GLY A 5 -6.39 20.79 15.87
CA GLY A 5 -7.29 20.10 16.81
C GLY A 5 -8.25 19.04 16.26
N ARG A 6 -8.23 18.69 14.96
CA ARG A 6 -9.00 17.52 14.51
C ARG A 6 -8.25 16.25 14.93
N GLN A 7 -8.82 15.48 15.85
CA GLN A 7 -8.34 14.16 16.18
C GLN A 7 -8.31 13.33 14.89
N MET A 8 -7.11 12.96 14.44
CA MET A 8 -6.98 12.11 13.27
C MET A 8 -7.60 10.75 13.64
N PRO A 9 -8.52 10.23 12.81
CA PRO A 9 -9.08 8.90 13.00
C PRO A 9 -7.97 7.86 13.21
N MET A 10 -8.17 6.85 14.06
CA MET A 10 -7.12 5.86 14.34
C MET A 10 -6.51 5.23 13.08
N TRP A 11 -7.31 5.05 12.03
CA TRP A 11 -6.83 4.52 10.74
C TRP A 11 -5.82 5.43 10.05
N PHE A 12 -5.93 6.76 10.21
CA PHE A 12 -4.98 7.73 9.68
C PHE A 12 -3.61 7.64 10.38
N THR A 13 -3.61 7.29 11.67
CA THR A 13 -2.40 6.99 12.44
C THR A 13 -1.72 5.75 11.86
N CYS A 14 -2.45 4.67 11.63
CA CYS A 14 -1.90 3.46 10.99
C CYS A 14 -1.23 3.77 9.65
N MET A 15 -1.84 4.60 8.78
CA MET A 15 -1.25 4.95 7.48
C MET A 15 0.07 5.73 7.59
N ARG A 16 0.22 6.58 8.61
CA ARG A 16 1.43 7.41 8.80
C ARG A 16 2.59 6.65 9.43
N TYR A 17 2.31 5.72 10.34
CA TYR A 17 3.34 5.02 11.11
C TYR A 17 3.69 3.64 10.58
N TYR A 18 2.85 3.04 9.72
CA TYR A 18 3.11 1.73 9.14
C TYR A 18 4.36 1.70 8.22
N PRO A 19 4.51 2.59 7.21
CA PRO A 19 5.66 2.51 6.31
C PRO A 19 7.04 2.60 7.00
N PRO A 20 7.28 3.51 7.97
CA PRO A 20 8.58 3.56 8.64
C PRO A 20 8.86 2.35 9.56
N ALA A 21 7.82 1.66 10.05
CA ALA A 21 7.98 0.44 10.83
C ALA A 21 8.22 -0.79 9.95
N LEU A 22 7.55 -0.87 8.78
CA LEU A 22 7.62 -2.04 7.91
C LEU A 22 8.87 -2.06 7.01
N GLU A 23 9.30 -0.92 6.48
CA GLU A 23 10.48 -0.82 5.60
C GLU A 23 11.73 -1.54 6.16
N PRO A 24 12.15 -1.38 7.44
CA PRO A 24 13.32 -2.09 7.96
C PRO A 24 13.11 -3.61 8.11
N ILE A 25 11.87 -4.07 8.28
CA ILE A 25 11.54 -5.50 8.33
C ILE A 25 11.67 -6.11 6.93
N LEU A 26 11.08 -5.44 5.92
CA LEU A 26 11.14 -5.90 4.54
C LEU A 26 12.57 -5.93 3.99
N LYS A 27 13.46 -5.03 4.44
CA LYS A 27 14.89 -5.10 4.10
C LYS A 27 15.56 -6.41 4.53
N GLN A 28 15.01 -7.10 5.51
CA GLN A 28 15.55 -8.37 6.03
C GLN A 28 14.83 -9.58 5.45
N THR A 29 13.54 -9.46 5.13
CA THR A 29 12.72 -10.61 4.70
C THR A 29 12.50 -10.69 3.20
N ALA A 30 12.55 -9.56 2.49
CA ALA A 30 12.14 -9.52 1.09
C ALA A 30 13.18 -10.12 0.15
N GLY A 31 12.72 -11.05 -0.69
CA GLY A 31 13.41 -11.47 -1.92
C GLY A 31 12.73 -10.80 -3.12
N LYS A 32 12.21 -11.61 -4.04
CA LYS A 32 11.33 -11.16 -5.11
C LYS A 32 10.08 -10.49 -4.57
N TYR A 33 9.50 -11.04 -3.49
CA TYR A 33 8.28 -10.57 -2.82
C TYR A 33 8.56 -10.22 -1.34
N CYS A 34 7.51 -9.93 -0.55
CA CYS A 34 7.67 -9.46 0.84
C CYS A 34 8.46 -10.43 1.73
N VAL A 35 8.34 -11.73 1.48
CA VAL A 35 9.02 -12.80 2.23
C VAL A 35 9.57 -13.82 1.24
N GLY A 36 10.88 -13.75 0.95
CA GLY A 36 11.52 -14.60 -0.04
C GLY A 36 11.00 -14.38 -1.47
N ASP A 37 10.88 -15.46 -2.25
CA ASP A 37 10.63 -15.39 -3.69
C ASP A 37 9.23 -15.88 -4.12
N GLU A 38 8.37 -16.22 -3.16
CA GLU A 38 6.99 -16.67 -3.39
C GLU A 38 5.98 -15.66 -2.82
N ILE A 39 4.80 -15.56 -3.46
CA ILE A 39 3.72 -14.70 -2.98
C ILE A 39 3.19 -15.25 -1.66
N SER A 40 3.00 -14.36 -0.70
CA SER A 40 2.54 -14.67 0.64
C SER A 40 1.38 -13.75 1.06
N MET A 41 0.84 -14.00 2.25
CA MET A 41 -0.14 -13.10 2.87
C MET A 41 0.40 -11.68 3.07
N ALA A 42 1.72 -11.52 3.24
CA ALA A 42 2.32 -10.20 3.39
C ALA A 42 2.12 -9.32 2.15
N ASP A 43 2.19 -9.92 0.96
CA ASP A 43 2.00 -9.24 -0.33
C ASP A 43 0.55 -8.82 -0.55
N ILE A 44 -0.38 -9.70 -0.19
CA ILE A 44 -1.83 -9.46 -0.22
C ILE A 44 -2.19 -8.26 0.68
N CYS A 45 -1.52 -8.13 1.83
CA CYS A 45 -1.70 -6.99 2.73
C CYS A 45 -0.97 -5.73 2.27
N LEU A 46 0.18 -5.86 1.59
CA LEU A 46 1.00 -4.72 1.19
C LEU A 46 0.31 -3.85 0.13
N VAL A 47 -0.19 -4.45 -0.95
CA VAL A 47 -0.71 -3.70 -2.11
C VAL A 47 -1.88 -2.77 -1.74
N PRO A 48 -2.94 -3.23 -1.04
CA PRO A 48 -4.04 -2.34 -0.63
C PRO A 48 -3.57 -1.26 0.35
N GLN A 49 -2.57 -1.58 1.18
CA GLN A 49 -2.04 -0.67 2.17
C GLN A 49 -1.22 0.47 1.52
N VAL A 50 -0.47 0.18 0.45
CA VAL A 50 0.23 1.18 -0.36
C VAL A 50 -0.77 2.04 -1.13
N TYR A 51 -1.78 1.43 -1.76
CA TYR A 51 -2.86 2.17 -2.44
C TYR A 51 -3.54 3.18 -1.50
N ASN A 52 -3.85 2.77 -0.26
CA ASN A 52 -4.41 3.67 0.74
C ASN A 52 -3.44 4.78 1.14
N ALA A 53 -2.16 4.46 1.32
CA ALA A 53 -1.13 5.45 1.65
C ALA A 53 -1.07 6.55 0.57
N GLU A 54 -1.08 6.18 -0.70
CA GLU A 54 -1.10 7.12 -1.83
C GLU A 54 -2.39 7.94 -1.87
N ARG A 55 -3.55 7.30 -1.68
CA ARG A 55 -4.86 7.99 -1.59
C ARG A 55 -4.90 9.05 -0.49
N PHE A 56 -4.22 8.80 0.63
CA PHE A 56 -4.09 9.74 1.75
C PHE A 56 -2.84 10.62 1.71
N LYS A 57 -2.17 10.68 0.55
CA LYS A 57 -1.02 11.57 0.28
C LYS A 57 0.19 11.32 1.20
N VAL A 58 0.39 10.07 1.63
CA VAL A 58 1.63 9.64 2.26
C VAL A 58 2.68 9.46 1.17
N ASP A 59 3.86 10.06 1.35
CA ASP A 59 4.97 9.91 0.42
C ASP A 59 5.65 8.54 0.59
N VAL A 60 5.17 7.57 -0.19
CA VAL A 60 5.71 6.20 -0.19
C VAL A 60 7.09 6.14 -0.87
N GLY A 61 7.48 7.17 -1.63
CA GLY A 61 8.78 7.26 -2.30
C GLY A 61 9.98 7.26 -1.35
N LYS A 62 9.75 7.55 -0.06
CA LYS A 62 10.76 7.46 1.02
C LYS A 62 11.10 6.02 1.43
N TYR A 63 10.32 5.04 0.98
CA TYR A 63 10.43 3.64 1.39
C TYR A 63 10.73 2.77 0.15
N PRO A 64 12.00 2.68 -0.28
CA PRO A 64 12.36 2.08 -1.57
C PRO A 64 12.04 0.58 -1.65
N THR A 65 12.09 -0.15 -0.53
CA THR A 65 11.76 -1.59 -0.52
C THR A 65 10.27 -1.80 -0.72
N ILE A 66 9.44 -1.07 0.04
CA ILE A 66 7.97 -1.07 -0.14
C ILE A 66 7.60 -0.69 -1.57
N LYS A 67 8.21 0.37 -2.12
CA LYS A 67 7.94 0.82 -3.49
C LYS A 67 8.26 -0.27 -4.52
N ARG A 68 9.47 -0.85 -4.47
CA ARG A 68 9.90 -1.93 -5.37
C ARG A 68 8.94 -3.12 -5.33
N LEU A 69 8.54 -3.53 -4.13
CA LEU A 69 7.64 -4.67 -3.94
C LEU A 69 6.25 -4.38 -4.50
N ASN A 70 5.70 -3.19 -4.24
CA ASN A 70 4.40 -2.79 -4.78
C ASN A 70 4.41 -2.77 -6.32
N GLU A 71 5.45 -2.20 -6.93
CA GLU A 71 5.61 -2.19 -8.40
C GLU A 71 5.64 -3.63 -8.96
N ALA A 72 6.44 -4.52 -8.37
CA ALA A 72 6.53 -5.91 -8.80
C ALA A 72 5.21 -6.70 -8.61
N LEU A 73 4.44 -6.42 -7.56
CA LEU A 73 3.16 -7.07 -7.31
C LEU A 73 2.06 -6.56 -8.25
N LEU A 74 2.08 -5.28 -8.63
CA LEU A 74 1.12 -4.70 -9.58
C LEU A 74 1.30 -5.19 -11.02
N GLU A 75 2.42 -5.81 -11.35
CA GLU A 75 2.62 -6.51 -12.64
C GLU A 75 1.84 -7.83 -12.73
N ILE A 76 1.40 -8.39 -11.60
CA ILE A 76 0.73 -9.69 -11.56
C ILE A 76 -0.77 -9.50 -11.82
N GLU A 77 -1.31 -10.29 -12.75
CA GLU A 77 -2.70 -10.22 -13.19
C GLU A 77 -3.69 -10.23 -12.01
N ALA A 78 -3.46 -11.09 -11.02
CA ALA A 78 -4.31 -11.21 -9.83
C ALA A 78 -4.53 -9.85 -9.12
N PHE A 79 -3.48 -9.03 -8.97
CA PHE A 79 -3.58 -7.71 -8.34
C PHE A 79 -4.21 -6.67 -9.28
N GLN A 80 -4.05 -6.82 -10.59
CA GLN A 80 -4.66 -5.93 -11.58
C GLN A 80 -6.16 -6.13 -11.70
N VAL A 81 -6.65 -7.38 -11.68
CA VAL A 81 -8.08 -7.68 -11.75
C VAL A 81 -8.79 -7.41 -10.43
N SER A 82 -8.08 -7.51 -9.29
CA SER A 82 -8.60 -7.14 -7.98
C SER A 82 -8.52 -5.64 -7.68
N HIS A 83 -8.03 -4.81 -8.61
CA HIS A 83 -7.88 -3.39 -8.37
C HIS A 83 -9.24 -2.72 -8.10
N PRO A 84 -9.34 -1.76 -7.15
CA PRO A 84 -10.60 -1.10 -6.81
C PRO A 84 -11.31 -0.39 -7.96
N SER A 85 -10.60 -0.04 -9.05
CA SER A 85 -11.18 0.59 -10.24
C SER A 85 -11.83 -0.39 -11.22
N ARG A 86 -11.77 -1.71 -10.94
CA ARG A 86 -12.26 -2.78 -11.84
C ARG A 86 -13.33 -3.65 -11.17
N GLN A 87 -13.87 -3.21 -10.03
CA GLN A 87 -14.90 -3.95 -9.32
C GLN A 87 -16.30 -3.55 -9.83
N PRO A 88 -17.31 -4.43 -9.68
CA PRO A 88 -18.67 -4.14 -10.14
C PRO A 88 -19.30 -2.91 -9.48
N ASP A 89 -18.89 -2.60 -8.25
CA ASP A 89 -19.38 -1.48 -7.44
C ASP A 89 -18.53 -0.21 -7.58
N THR A 90 -17.48 -0.21 -8.40
CA THR A 90 -16.69 0.98 -8.68
C THR A 90 -17.58 2.05 -9.33
N PRO A 91 -17.64 3.29 -8.77
CA PRO A 91 -18.30 4.42 -9.41
C PRO A 91 -17.76 4.69 -10.82
N ASP A 92 -18.62 5.13 -11.74
CA ASP A 92 -18.26 5.29 -13.16
C ASP A 92 -17.09 6.26 -13.39
N ASP A 93 -16.95 7.30 -12.54
CA ASP A 93 -15.88 8.29 -12.60
C ASP A 93 -14.52 7.77 -12.11
N LEU A 94 -14.50 6.62 -11.44
CA LEU A 94 -13.31 5.98 -10.88
C LEU A 94 -12.95 4.67 -11.58
N ARG A 95 -13.72 4.26 -12.60
CA ARG A 95 -13.48 3.03 -13.36
C ARG A 95 -12.31 3.22 -14.34
N ALA A 96 -11.43 2.22 -14.44
CA ALA A 96 -10.28 2.23 -15.35
C ALA A 96 -10.65 1.85 -16.78
#